data_AF-A0A7X3QMY4-F1
#
_entry.id   AF-A0A7X3QMY4-F1
#
_cell.length_a   1.000
_cell.length_b   1.000
_cell.length_c   1.000
_cell.angle_alpha   90.00
_cell.angle_beta   90.00
_cell.angle_gamma   90.00
#
_symmetry.space_group_name_H-M   'P 1'
#
loop_
_entity.id
_entity.type
_entity.pdbx_description
1 polymer ?
#
loop_
_entity_poly.entity_id
_entity_poly.type
_entity_poly.pdbx_seq_one_letter_code
_entity_poly.pdbx_strand_id
1 'polypeptide(L)'
;MDDWQCRACRTCSICGEWAEGQSLVVSQQPALYGINNSNRVGDDLWGKNQFNSTFPVALACYMRDKGIRPIYISLNTSGRHKTSDREVTIGDVFGSKMKGNRIRFLFESQFEPFRKYFYDDLPSIDLVTQSAKSVYKRPIEIKLTVLPDSSTYELKPEKWSSELVVRPVSTAHATVSLTDAILQDGSLTKQVRSLVEPVASSIDDWGSETEISGKRDQIIDCLTRVLTSSRSHQKPFLLQPIWKTDGKSPMLAQQCFDIFAWSDAALIKTFVDAARGQGSQRVSRHLRECARTLRCIFGIIAIGKVRYGQIYDGMSLGKQTDKAMSFNGSATFAWMRHKRLLRPAIRRDALRDIILNHGEHMLSPERRFDATIYFTCQELLK
;
A
#
# COMPACT_ATOMS: atom_id res chain seq x y z
N MET A 1 57.60 49.60 -16.84
CA MET A 1 56.71 48.44 -17.09
C MET A 1 55.96 48.14 -15.80
N ASP A 2 55.20 49.18 -15.44
CA ASP A 2 53.98 49.37 -14.66
C ASP A 2 53.60 48.26 -13.65
N ASP A 3 53.89 48.39 -12.35
CA ASP A 3 53.37 49.25 -11.26
C ASP A 3 51.95 48.91 -10.71
N TRP A 4 51.98 48.31 -9.51
CA TRP A 4 51.26 48.63 -8.27
C TRP A 4 49.80 49.14 -8.26
N GLN A 5 48.96 48.37 -7.54
CA GLN A 5 47.91 48.72 -6.56
C GLN A 5 46.92 49.90 -6.81
N CYS A 6 45.61 49.64 -6.59
CA CYS A 6 44.84 50.10 -5.40
C CYS A 6 43.32 50.30 -5.64
N ARG A 7 42.54 49.73 -4.71
CA ARG A 7 41.23 50.08 -4.14
C ARG A 7 40.28 51.08 -4.84
N ALA A 8 39.04 50.58 -5.00
CA ALA A 8 37.74 51.22 -4.74
C ALA A 8 37.62 52.76 -4.74
N CYS A 9 36.77 53.28 -5.64
CA CYS A 9 35.93 54.44 -5.35
C CYS A 9 34.57 54.32 -6.04
N ARG A 10 33.52 54.60 -5.26
CA ARG A 10 32.14 54.80 -5.70
C ARG A 10 32.03 56.12 -6.48
N THR A 11 30.89 56.28 -7.15
CA THR A 11 30.31 57.48 -7.80
C THR A 11 30.74 57.76 -9.24
N CYS A 12 30.04 57.15 -10.18
CA CYS A 12 29.68 57.79 -11.44
C CYS A 12 28.16 57.81 -11.56
N SER A 13 27.58 58.97 -11.29
CA SER A 13 26.24 59.37 -11.69
C SER A 13 26.30 59.78 -13.16
N ILE A 14 25.54 59.09 -14.03
CA ILE A 14 25.04 59.48 -15.37
C ILE A 14 24.94 58.21 -16.22
N CYS A 15 23.88 57.44 -15.95
CA CYS A 15 23.18 56.57 -16.91
C CYS A 15 21.98 56.01 -16.16
N GLY A 16 20.92 56.83 -16.10
CA GLY A 16 19.60 56.35 -15.73
C GLY A 16 19.02 55.59 -16.91
N GLU A 17 18.93 54.28 -16.78
CA GLU A 17 17.95 53.46 -17.49
C GLU A 17 17.61 52.26 -16.59
N TRP A 18 16.31 52.04 -16.45
CA TRP A 18 15.69 51.18 -15.48
C TRP A 18 15.96 49.70 -15.77
N ALA A 19 16.73 49.03 -14.93
CA ALA A 19 16.68 47.57 -14.81
C ALA A 19 15.77 47.23 -13.62
N GLU A 20 14.46 47.33 -13.84
CA GLU A 20 13.46 46.77 -12.94
C GLU A 20 13.68 45.26 -12.80
N GLY A 21 13.83 44.84 -11.54
CA GLY A 21 13.61 43.50 -11.01
C GLY A 21 13.30 42.37 -11.99
N GLN A 22 14.33 41.73 -12.52
CA GLN A 22 14.26 40.28 -12.70
C GLN A 22 14.63 39.65 -11.36
N SER A 23 13.62 39.49 -10.48
CA SER A 23 13.70 38.40 -9.52
C SER A 23 13.95 37.14 -10.33
N LEU A 24 15.12 36.53 -10.17
CA LEU A 24 15.35 35.16 -10.61
C LEU A 24 14.23 34.31 -10.01
N VAL A 25 13.19 34.04 -10.79
CA VAL A 25 12.21 33.03 -10.46
C VAL A 25 13.01 31.74 -10.52
N VAL A 26 13.55 31.32 -9.39
CA VAL A 26 14.06 29.97 -9.23
C VAL A 26 12.85 29.09 -9.49
N SER A 27 12.74 28.56 -10.71
CA SER A 27 11.69 27.61 -11.04
C SER A 27 11.85 26.46 -10.06
N GLN A 28 10.92 26.36 -9.11
CA GLN A 28 10.95 25.26 -8.18
C GLN A 28 10.75 23.98 -8.98
N GLN A 29 11.56 22.97 -8.70
CA GLN A 29 11.48 21.69 -9.41
C GLN A 29 10.14 20.99 -9.10
N PRO A 30 9.53 20.29 -10.07
CA PRO A 30 8.38 19.42 -9.85
C PRO A 30 8.56 18.52 -8.63
N ALA A 31 7.58 18.50 -7.72
CA ALA A 31 7.67 17.71 -6.49
C ALA A 31 6.31 17.18 -6.04
N LEU A 32 6.34 16.22 -5.11
CA LEU A 32 5.17 15.66 -4.46
C LEU A 32 5.17 15.97 -2.96
N TYR A 33 4.01 16.36 -2.43
CA TYR A 33 3.84 16.79 -1.05
C TYR A 33 4.37 15.77 -0.04
N GLY A 34 5.25 16.23 0.85
CA GLY A 34 5.77 15.44 1.97
C GLY A 34 6.81 14.37 1.61
N ILE A 35 7.11 14.14 0.33
CA ILE A 35 8.16 13.20 -0.12
C ILE A 35 9.49 13.96 -0.22
N ASN A 36 10.05 14.34 0.93
CA ASN A 36 11.28 15.14 0.98
C ASN A 36 12.56 14.29 1.21
N ASN A 37 12.40 13.08 1.76
CA ASN A 37 13.50 12.16 2.03
C ASN A 37 13.12 10.78 1.50
N SER A 38 13.66 10.42 0.34
CA SER A 38 13.23 9.26 -0.44
C SER A 38 14.39 8.68 -1.26
N ASN A 39 14.31 7.41 -1.66
CA ASN A 39 15.20 6.84 -2.68
C ASN A 39 14.76 7.15 -4.12
N ARG A 40 13.61 7.82 -4.31
CA ARG A 40 13.15 8.41 -5.56
C ARG A 40 13.18 9.93 -5.48
N VAL A 41 13.73 10.58 -6.50
CA VAL A 41 13.86 12.05 -6.62
C VAL A 41 13.65 12.49 -8.07
N GLY A 42 13.26 13.75 -8.29
CA GLY A 42 13.08 14.30 -9.63
C GLY A 42 12.11 13.48 -10.48
N ASP A 43 12.54 13.10 -11.68
CA ASP A 43 11.73 12.36 -12.67
C ASP A 43 11.27 10.99 -12.17
N ASP A 44 12.01 10.37 -11.24
CA ASP A 44 11.64 9.08 -10.63
C ASP A 44 10.35 9.16 -9.80
N LEU A 45 9.81 10.35 -9.55
CA LEU A 45 8.51 10.52 -8.89
C LEU A 45 7.31 10.33 -9.85
N TRP A 46 7.50 10.46 -11.17
CA TRP A 46 6.41 10.66 -12.14
C TRP A 46 6.25 9.52 -13.17
N GLY A 47 7.24 8.62 -13.25
CA GLY A 47 7.24 7.53 -14.22
C GLY A 47 6.05 6.56 -14.12
N LYS A 48 5.87 5.74 -15.16
CA LYS A 48 4.73 4.83 -15.39
C LYS A 48 4.32 3.96 -14.19
N ASN A 49 5.30 3.42 -13.48
CA ASN A 49 5.08 2.56 -12.32
C ASN A 49 5.38 3.26 -10.99
N GLN A 50 6.10 4.38 -11.07
CA GLN A 50 6.51 5.16 -9.91
C GLN A 50 5.38 6.04 -9.39
N PHE A 51 4.65 6.75 -10.27
CA PHE A 51 3.59 7.66 -9.85
C PHE A 51 2.46 6.96 -9.11
N ASN A 52 2.15 5.72 -9.49
CA ASN A 52 1.15 4.86 -8.85
C ASN A 52 1.52 4.43 -7.41
N SER A 53 2.75 4.71 -6.96
CA SER A 53 3.17 4.51 -5.57
C SER A 53 3.57 5.81 -4.88
N THR A 54 4.18 6.76 -5.58
CA THR A 54 4.57 8.07 -5.02
C THR A 54 3.36 8.96 -4.75
N PHE A 55 2.36 9.05 -5.64
CA PHE A 55 1.15 9.83 -5.39
C PHE A 55 0.37 9.34 -4.16
N PRO A 56 0.12 8.03 -3.97
CA PRO A 56 -0.42 7.48 -2.71
C PRO A 56 0.29 7.95 -1.45
N VAL A 57 1.62 7.99 -1.45
CA VAL A 57 2.42 8.42 -0.30
C VAL A 57 2.29 9.92 -0.07
N ALA A 58 2.25 10.71 -1.15
CA ALA A 58 2.03 12.16 -1.08
C ALA A 58 0.64 12.48 -0.52
N LEU A 59 -0.40 11.79 -1.01
CA LEU A 59 -1.76 11.87 -0.49
C LEU A 59 -1.83 11.50 0.99
N ALA A 60 -1.15 10.43 1.41
CA ALA A 60 -1.07 10.04 2.80
C ALA A 60 -0.37 11.12 3.66
N CYS A 61 0.73 11.70 3.17
CA CYS A 61 1.40 12.82 3.86
C CYS A 61 0.46 14.02 4.02
N TYR A 62 -0.27 14.38 2.96
CA TYR A 62 -1.26 15.45 3.00
C TYR A 62 -2.36 15.18 4.04
N MET A 63 -2.93 13.97 4.04
CA MET A 63 -3.91 13.53 5.03
C MET A 63 -3.37 13.61 6.46
N ARG A 64 -2.15 13.11 6.70
CA ARG A 64 -1.48 13.17 8.01
C ARG A 64 -1.41 14.61 8.50
N ASP A 65 -0.99 15.52 7.62
CA ASP A 65 -0.65 16.88 8.00
C ASP A 65 -1.89 17.76 8.16
N LYS A 66 -3.00 17.42 7.47
CA LYS A 66 -4.34 18.00 7.67
C LYS A 66 -5.15 17.32 8.78
N GLY A 67 -4.61 16.30 9.46
CA GLY A 67 -5.32 15.55 10.51
C GLY A 67 -6.46 14.66 10.02
N ILE A 68 -6.50 14.36 8.72
CA ILE A 68 -7.50 13.48 8.10
C ILE A 68 -7.06 12.04 8.31
N ARG A 69 -7.87 11.26 9.04
CA ARG A 69 -7.62 9.84 9.27
C ARG A 69 -8.00 9.00 8.04
N PRO A 70 -7.25 7.94 7.72
CA PRO A 70 -7.69 6.96 6.73
C PRO A 70 -8.86 6.13 7.28
N ILE A 71 -9.54 5.42 6.39
CA ILE A 71 -10.45 4.34 6.76
C ILE A 71 -9.59 3.11 7.07
N TYR A 72 -9.70 2.58 8.28
CA TYR A 72 -9.03 1.34 8.66
C TYR A 72 -9.93 0.14 8.49
N ILE A 73 -9.45 -0.88 7.77
CA ILE A 73 -10.09 -2.18 7.63
C ILE A 73 -9.28 -3.18 8.47
N SER A 74 -9.91 -3.72 9.49
CA SER A 74 -9.29 -4.53 10.54
C SER A 74 -10.19 -5.71 10.93
N LEU A 75 -9.69 -6.62 11.75
CA LEU A 75 -10.50 -7.66 12.38
C LEU A 75 -10.95 -7.21 13.78
N ASN A 76 -12.24 -7.37 14.08
CA ASN A 76 -12.83 -7.10 15.38
C ASN A 76 -12.61 -8.28 16.35
N THR A 77 -13.14 -8.16 17.57
CA THR A 77 -12.98 -9.16 18.64
C THR A 77 -13.53 -10.55 18.30
N SER A 78 -14.49 -10.66 17.37
CA SER A 78 -15.04 -11.93 16.90
C SER A 78 -14.33 -12.48 15.64
N GLY A 79 -13.21 -11.88 15.21
CA GLY A 79 -12.51 -12.27 13.99
C GLY A 79 -13.24 -11.89 12.69
N ARG A 80 -14.28 -11.04 12.76
CA ARG A 80 -14.98 -10.49 11.59
C ARG A 80 -14.36 -9.16 11.19
N HIS A 81 -14.43 -8.81 9.91
CA HIS A 81 -13.91 -7.52 9.46
C HIS A 81 -14.70 -6.36 10.06
N LYS A 82 -14.02 -5.23 10.24
CA LYS A 82 -14.55 -3.96 10.71
C LYS A 82 -13.89 -2.84 9.91
N THR A 83 -14.68 -1.81 9.63
CA THR A 83 -14.26 -0.65 8.85
C THR A 83 -14.50 0.61 9.66
N SER A 84 -13.46 1.38 9.97
CA SER A 84 -13.54 2.53 10.88
C SER A 84 -12.61 3.67 10.48
N ASP A 85 -13.09 4.90 10.52
CA ASP A 85 -12.28 6.12 10.29
C ASP A 85 -11.69 6.72 11.57
N ARG A 86 -11.68 5.97 12.67
CA ARG A 86 -11.24 6.44 14.00
C ARG A 86 -10.08 5.65 14.60
N GLU A 87 -9.83 4.44 14.15
CA GLU A 87 -8.91 3.52 14.83
C GLU A 87 -7.44 3.81 14.58
N VAL A 88 -7.08 4.33 13.40
CA VAL A 88 -5.69 4.60 13.04
C VAL A 88 -5.52 5.99 12.45
N THR A 89 -4.32 6.53 12.60
CA THR A 89 -3.85 7.73 11.89
C THR A 89 -2.91 7.31 10.77
N ILE A 90 -2.61 8.22 9.82
CA ILE A 90 -1.54 7.98 8.85
C ILE A 90 -0.19 7.75 9.54
N GLY A 91 0.05 8.40 10.69
CA GLY A 91 1.26 8.16 11.47
C GLY A 91 1.40 6.71 11.93
N ASP A 92 0.29 6.05 12.28
CA ASP A 92 0.27 4.64 12.67
C ASP A 92 0.52 3.73 11.45
N VAL A 93 -0.02 4.10 10.29
CA VAL A 93 0.23 3.43 8.99
C VAL A 93 1.71 3.49 8.62
N PHE A 94 2.35 4.65 8.77
CA PHE A 94 3.78 4.81 8.53
C PHE A 94 4.67 4.27 9.66
N GLY A 95 4.11 3.96 10.84
CA GLY A 95 4.88 3.65 12.05
C GLY A 95 5.67 4.84 12.58
N SER A 96 5.30 6.06 12.21
CA SER A 96 5.95 7.31 12.62
C SER A 96 4.99 8.49 12.47
N LYS A 97 4.84 9.28 13.55
CA LYS A 97 4.08 10.55 13.52
C LYS A 97 4.91 11.72 12.97
N MET A 98 6.19 11.50 12.67
CA MET A 98 7.10 12.54 12.21
C MET A 98 6.77 12.99 10.78
N LYS A 99 7.15 14.23 10.44
CA LYS A 99 6.84 14.89 9.15
C LYS A 99 8.12 15.28 8.38
N GLY A 100 7.95 15.59 7.09
CA GLY A 100 9.02 16.04 6.20
C GLY A 100 10.23 15.10 6.21
N ASN A 101 11.44 15.66 6.28
CA ASN A 101 12.71 14.91 6.26
C ASN A 101 12.90 13.91 7.41
N ARG A 102 12.02 13.92 8.42
CA ARG A 102 12.13 13.06 9.60
C ARG A 102 11.61 11.64 9.39
N ILE A 103 10.93 11.39 8.28
CA ILE A 103 10.57 10.07 7.77
C ILE A 103 11.24 9.89 6.40
N ARG A 104 11.82 8.72 6.16
CA ARG A 104 12.40 8.34 4.87
C ARG A 104 11.51 7.31 4.19
N PHE A 105 11.22 7.53 2.91
CA PHE A 105 10.40 6.64 2.08
C PHE A 105 11.30 5.87 1.12
N LEU A 106 11.38 4.56 1.29
CA LEU A 106 12.16 3.66 0.46
C LEU A 106 11.20 2.87 -0.44
N PHE A 107 11.00 3.35 -1.66
CA PHE A 107 10.15 2.68 -2.65
C PHE A 107 10.84 1.42 -3.20
N GLU A 108 10.05 0.39 -3.51
CA GLU A 108 10.52 -0.86 -4.13
C GLU A 108 11.73 -1.47 -3.41
N SER A 109 11.70 -1.43 -2.08
CA SER A 109 12.83 -1.78 -1.21
C SER A 109 12.51 -2.97 -0.31
N GLN A 110 13.56 -3.65 0.14
CA GLN A 110 13.46 -4.75 1.10
C GLN A 110 13.23 -4.21 2.52
N PHE A 111 12.28 -4.81 3.24
CA PHE A 111 12.13 -4.56 4.67
C PHE A 111 13.07 -5.46 5.47
N GLU A 112 14.33 -5.02 5.60
CA GLU A 112 15.42 -5.79 6.21
C GLU A 112 15.09 -6.52 7.53
N PRO A 113 14.27 -5.98 8.45
CA PRO A 113 13.89 -6.73 9.65
C PRO A 113 13.25 -8.10 9.37
N PHE A 114 12.68 -8.33 8.19
CA PHE A 114 12.11 -9.63 7.79
C PHE A 114 13.13 -10.60 7.19
N ARG A 115 14.35 -10.18 6.85
CA ARG A 115 15.39 -11.06 6.27
C ARG A 115 15.68 -12.27 7.15
N LYS A 116 15.58 -12.12 8.47
CA LYS A 116 15.76 -13.21 9.45
C LYS A 116 14.83 -14.40 9.24
N TYR A 117 13.71 -14.24 8.54
CA TYR A 117 12.70 -15.28 8.30
C TYR A 117 12.88 -16.00 6.96
N PHE A 118 13.84 -15.62 6.13
CA PHE A 118 14.06 -16.22 4.82
C PHE A 118 15.43 -16.89 4.73
N TYR A 119 15.48 -18.02 4.00
CA TYR A 119 16.73 -18.66 3.58
C TYR A 119 17.22 -18.14 2.23
N ASP A 120 16.28 -17.79 1.36
CA ASP A 120 16.49 -17.14 0.06
C ASP A 120 16.28 -15.62 0.16
N ASP A 121 16.33 -14.93 -0.96
CA ASP A 121 16.20 -13.48 -1.00
C ASP A 121 14.83 -13.01 -0.51
N LEU A 122 14.84 -12.00 0.36
CA LEU A 122 13.63 -11.28 0.77
C LEU A 122 13.12 -10.47 -0.44
N PRO A 123 11.90 -10.70 -0.93
CA PRO A 123 11.39 -9.85 -2.02
C PRO A 123 11.23 -8.39 -1.56
N SER A 124 11.40 -7.44 -2.47
CA SER A 124 11.08 -6.02 -2.22
C SER A 124 9.57 -5.79 -2.12
N ILE A 125 9.16 -4.78 -1.35
CA ILE A 125 7.76 -4.31 -1.28
C ILE A 125 7.64 -2.89 -1.83
N ASP A 126 6.42 -2.45 -2.17
CA ASP A 126 6.14 -1.14 -2.77
C ASP A 126 6.73 0.03 -1.96
N LEU A 127 6.65 -0.01 -0.63
CA LEU A 127 7.19 1.02 0.25
C LEU A 127 7.72 0.45 1.57
N VAL A 128 8.90 0.93 1.97
CA VAL A 128 9.44 0.79 3.32
C VAL A 128 9.58 2.18 3.94
N THR A 129 9.03 2.36 5.14
CA THR A 129 9.26 3.59 5.92
C THR A 129 10.40 3.40 6.91
N GLN A 130 11.24 4.43 7.02
CA GLN A 130 12.30 4.54 8.01
C GLN A 130 12.18 5.87 8.77
N SER A 131 12.68 5.90 10.00
CA SER A 131 12.99 7.18 10.65
C SER A 131 14.20 7.85 9.97
N ALA A 132 14.42 9.14 10.25
CA ALA A 132 15.63 9.85 9.81
C ALA A 132 16.96 9.18 10.20
N LYS A 133 16.96 8.37 11.26
CA LYS A 133 18.14 7.61 11.74
C LYS A 133 18.24 6.22 11.10
N SER A 134 17.62 6.00 9.93
CA SER A 134 17.60 4.73 9.19
C SER A 134 16.97 3.54 9.96
N VAL A 135 16.24 3.79 11.05
CA VAL A 135 15.50 2.74 11.76
C VAL A 135 14.23 2.38 10.98
N TYR A 136 14.12 1.13 10.54
CA TYR A 136 12.95 0.54 9.88
C TYR A 136 11.68 0.65 10.72
N LYS A 137 10.56 1.00 10.08
CA LYS A 137 9.25 1.19 10.73
C LYS A 137 8.18 0.27 10.16
N ARG A 138 7.87 0.35 8.87
CA ARG A 138 6.81 -0.46 8.24
C ARG A 138 7.17 -0.89 6.83
N PRO A 139 6.90 -2.15 6.44
CA PRO A 139 6.65 -2.52 5.06
C PRO A 139 5.18 -2.20 4.71
N ILE A 140 4.96 -1.54 3.58
CA ILE A 140 3.63 -1.09 3.13
C ILE A 140 3.44 -1.50 1.67
N GLU A 141 2.38 -2.25 1.42
CA GLU A 141 1.88 -2.49 0.06
C GLU A 141 1.05 -1.30 -0.40
N ILE A 142 1.16 -0.89 -1.66
CA ILE A 142 0.38 0.22 -2.21
C ILE A 142 -0.52 -0.27 -3.35
N LYS A 143 -1.81 0.08 -3.28
CA LYS A 143 -2.79 -0.19 -4.34
C LYS A 143 -3.63 1.04 -4.61
N LEU A 144 -3.24 1.80 -5.62
CA LEU A 144 -4.06 2.90 -6.12
C LEU A 144 -5.21 2.35 -6.97
N THR A 145 -6.46 2.60 -6.57
CA THR A 145 -7.64 1.96 -7.16
C THR A 145 -8.72 2.96 -7.56
N VAL A 146 -9.36 2.74 -8.71
CA VAL A 146 -10.43 3.61 -9.21
C VAL A 146 -11.77 3.29 -8.57
N LEU A 147 -12.61 4.31 -8.35
CA LEU A 147 -13.95 4.19 -7.81
C LEU A 147 -14.96 4.95 -8.70
N PRO A 148 -15.99 4.33 -9.28
CA PRO A 148 -16.27 2.89 -9.28
C PRO A 148 -15.34 2.10 -10.21
N ASP A 149 -15.22 0.81 -9.94
CA ASP A 149 -14.66 -0.15 -10.88
C ASP A 149 -15.68 -0.61 -11.94
N SER A 150 -15.23 -1.48 -12.86
CA SER A 150 -16.07 -2.02 -13.93
C SER A 150 -17.21 -2.93 -13.43
N SER A 151 -17.12 -3.48 -12.21
CA SER A 151 -18.18 -4.34 -11.67
C SER A 151 -19.28 -3.58 -10.95
N THR A 152 -19.02 -2.34 -10.52
CA THR A 152 -19.96 -1.56 -9.69
C THR A 152 -20.45 -0.26 -10.34
N TYR A 153 -19.89 0.19 -11.47
CA TYR A 153 -20.25 1.49 -12.06
C TYR A 153 -21.73 1.63 -12.48
N GLU A 154 -22.41 0.54 -12.83
CA GLU A 154 -23.85 0.55 -13.17
C GLU A 154 -24.76 0.50 -11.94
N LEU A 155 -24.20 0.20 -10.77
CA LEU A 155 -24.95 0.24 -9.53
C LEU A 155 -25.14 1.69 -9.08
N LYS A 156 -26.05 1.87 -8.10
CA LYS A 156 -26.21 3.17 -7.45
C LYS A 156 -24.89 3.60 -6.76
N PRO A 157 -24.56 4.90 -6.70
CA PRO A 157 -23.31 5.39 -6.10
C PRO A 157 -23.03 4.91 -4.67
N GLU A 158 -24.05 4.56 -3.89
CA GLU A 158 -23.93 4.01 -2.54
C GLU A 158 -23.37 2.58 -2.51
N LYS A 159 -23.37 1.90 -3.67
CA LYS A 159 -22.87 0.54 -3.88
C LYS A 159 -21.57 0.50 -4.69
N TRP A 160 -21.01 1.66 -5.05
CA TRP A 160 -19.73 1.72 -5.75
C TRP A 160 -18.59 1.24 -4.87
N SER A 161 -17.65 0.51 -5.47
CA SER A 161 -16.42 0.07 -4.84
C SER A 161 -15.31 -0.06 -5.90
N SER A 162 -14.12 -0.49 -5.47
CA SER A 162 -12.92 -0.56 -6.29
C SER A 162 -12.35 -1.98 -6.34
N GLU A 163 -11.76 -2.36 -7.48
CA GLU A 163 -11.03 -3.63 -7.61
C GLU A 163 -9.76 -3.64 -6.72
N LEU A 164 -9.47 -4.78 -6.10
CA LEU A 164 -8.24 -5.04 -5.36
C LEU A 164 -7.52 -6.27 -5.94
N VAL A 165 -6.37 -6.03 -6.57
CA VAL A 165 -5.48 -7.07 -7.10
C VAL A 165 -4.18 -7.10 -6.31
N VAL A 166 -3.78 -8.28 -5.83
CA VAL A 166 -2.63 -8.44 -4.94
C VAL A 166 -1.68 -9.51 -5.47
N ARG A 167 -0.37 -9.27 -5.35
CA ARG A 167 0.70 -10.16 -5.81
C ARG A 167 1.17 -11.10 -4.69
N PRO A 168 1.82 -12.24 -4.99
CA PRO A 168 2.33 -13.16 -3.96
C PRO A 168 3.31 -12.50 -2.99
N VAL A 169 4.15 -11.60 -3.47
CA VAL A 169 5.09 -10.84 -2.62
C VAL A 169 4.34 -10.11 -1.50
N SER A 170 3.18 -9.54 -1.79
CA SER A 170 2.37 -8.80 -0.83
C SER A 170 1.70 -9.73 0.19
N THR A 171 1.18 -10.89 -0.24
CA THR A 171 0.63 -11.89 0.70
C THR A 171 1.72 -12.51 1.57
N ALA A 172 2.93 -12.69 1.04
CA ALA A 172 4.11 -13.07 1.81
C ALA A 172 4.44 -12.05 2.89
N HIS A 173 4.56 -10.76 2.55
CA HIS A 173 4.84 -9.72 3.53
C HIS A 173 3.74 -9.57 4.58
N ALA A 174 2.46 -9.67 4.20
CA ALA A 174 1.36 -9.66 5.15
C ALA A 174 1.45 -10.84 6.13
N THR A 175 1.75 -12.03 5.61
CA THR A 175 1.92 -13.25 6.43
C THR A 175 3.08 -13.11 7.40
N VAL A 176 4.24 -12.62 6.92
CA VAL A 176 5.42 -12.41 7.75
C VAL A 176 5.19 -11.30 8.78
N SER A 177 4.51 -10.21 8.41
CA SER A 177 4.14 -9.13 9.35
C SER A 177 3.30 -9.63 10.52
N LEU A 178 2.27 -10.42 10.22
CA LEU A 178 1.42 -11.00 11.25
C LEU A 178 2.19 -12.02 12.10
N THR A 179 3.00 -12.87 11.47
CA THR A 179 3.80 -13.90 12.15
C THR A 179 4.86 -13.27 13.05
N ASP A 180 5.55 -12.23 12.59
CA ASP A 180 6.51 -11.46 13.40
C ASP A 180 5.83 -10.85 14.63
N ALA A 181 4.61 -10.33 14.48
CA ALA A 181 3.80 -9.82 15.59
C ALA A 181 3.41 -10.92 16.59
N ILE A 182 3.02 -12.10 16.09
CA ILE A 182 2.74 -13.29 16.92
C ILE A 182 3.98 -13.69 17.73
N LEU A 183 5.16 -13.70 17.11
CA LEU A 183 6.43 -14.07 17.75
C LEU A 183 6.87 -13.10 18.86
N GLN A 184 6.36 -11.87 18.89
CA GLN A 184 6.62 -10.94 20.00
C GLN A 184 5.81 -11.28 21.27
N ASP A 185 4.79 -12.15 21.17
CA ASP A 185 3.99 -12.63 22.29
C ASP A 185 4.19 -14.15 22.44
N GLY A 186 4.92 -14.55 23.48
CA GLY A 186 5.24 -15.96 23.72
C GLY A 186 4.02 -16.83 24.01
N SER A 187 2.97 -16.28 24.62
CA SER A 187 1.72 -17.01 24.88
C SER A 187 0.96 -17.23 23.58
N LEU A 188 0.81 -16.17 22.79
CA LEU A 188 0.18 -16.24 21.47
C LEU A 188 0.96 -17.16 20.53
N THR A 189 2.29 -17.15 20.58
CA THR A 189 3.15 -18.05 19.79
C THR A 189 2.84 -19.52 20.10
N LYS A 190 2.78 -19.89 21.38
CA LYS A 190 2.41 -21.26 21.79
C LYS A 190 1.01 -21.63 21.32
N GLN A 191 0.06 -20.71 21.47
CA GLN A 191 -1.31 -20.92 21.02
C GLN A 191 -1.37 -21.14 19.50
N VAL A 192 -0.78 -20.25 18.70
CA VAL A 192 -0.75 -20.37 17.23
C VAL A 192 -0.02 -21.63 16.80
N ARG A 193 1.11 -21.98 17.42
CA ARG A 193 1.82 -23.25 17.15
C ARG A 193 0.88 -24.45 17.29
N SER A 194 0.14 -24.52 18.40
CA SER A 194 -0.81 -25.61 18.65
C SER A 194 -1.95 -25.70 17.62
N LEU A 195 -2.25 -24.61 16.91
CA LEU A 195 -3.24 -24.57 15.82
C LEU A 195 -2.65 -25.02 14.48
N VAL A 196 -1.44 -24.56 14.15
CA VAL A 196 -0.85 -24.76 12.81
C VAL A 196 -0.15 -26.10 12.67
N GLU A 197 0.53 -26.57 13.71
CA GLU A 197 1.39 -27.76 13.65
C GLU A 197 0.62 -29.06 13.32
N PRO A 198 -0.55 -29.35 13.92
CA PRO A 198 -1.32 -30.56 13.55
C PRO A 198 -1.80 -30.56 12.10
N VAL A 199 -2.17 -29.40 11.56
CA VAL A 199 -2.68 -29.29 10.19
C VAL A 199 -1.53 -29.31 9.19
N ALA A 200 -0.49 -28.51 9.42
CA ALA A 200 0.65 -28.43 8.53
C ALA A 200 1.45 -29.73 8.45
N SER A 201 1.65 -30.42 9.59
CA SER A 201 2.37 -31.72 9.62
C SER A 201 1.58 -32.86 9.01
N SER A 202 0.26 -32.69 8.81
CA SER A 202 -0.53 -33.67 8.07
C SER A 202 -0.34 -33.56 6.56
N ILE A 203 0.26 -32.47 6.05
CA ILE A 203 0.49 -32.21 4.62
C ILE A 203 1.89 -32.68 4.23
N ASP A 204 1.95 -33.74 3.43
CA ASP A 204 3.18 -34.34 2.92
C ASP A 204 3.67 -33.58 1.67
N ASP A 205 2.80 -33.41 0.66
CA ASP A 205 3.10 -32.70 -0.60
C ASP A 205 2.29 -31.40 -0.75
N TRP A 206 2.94 -30.29 -0.40
CA TRP A 206 2.39 -28.94 -0.56
C TRP A 206 2.19 -28.51 -2.03
N GLY A 207 2.75 -29.24 -2.99
CA GLY A 207 2.56 -29.05 -4.43
C GLY A 207 1.42 -29.87 -5.03
N SER A 208 0.80 -30.77 -4.26
CA SER A 208 -0.29 -31.64 -4.71
C SER A 208 -1.66 -30.95 -4.62
N GLU A 209 -2.32 -30.77 -5.76
CA GLU A 209 -3.70 -30.25 -5.79
C GLU A 209 -4.67 -31.15 -5.02
N THR A 210 -4.52 -32.47 -5.17
CA THR A 210 -5.37 -33.46 -4.49
C THR A 210 -5.25 -33.35 -2.98
N GLU A 211 -4.02 -33.19 -2.48
CA GLU A 211 -3.78 -33.11 -1.05
C GLU A 211 -4.27 -31.81 -0.44
N ILE A 212 -3.97 -30.68 -1.07
CA ILE A 212 -4.43 -29.35 -0.61
C ILE A 212 -5.96 -29.26 -0.67
N SER A 213 -6.58 -29.81 -1.71
CA SER A 213 -8.04 -29.86 -1.82
C SER A 213 -8.66 -30.77 -0.74
N GLY A 214 -8.09 -31.96 -0.51
CA GLY A 214 -8.55 -32.88 0.54
C GLY A 214 -8.45 -32.33 1.96
N LYS A 215 -7.57 -31.35 2.19
CA LYS A 215 -7.37 -30.69 3.49
C LYS A 215 -7.95 -29.26 3.56
N ARG A 216 -8.76 -28.87 2.56
CA ARG A 216 -9.33 -27.52 2.42
C ARG A 216 -9.89 -26.96 3.73
N ASP A 217 -10.83 -27.69 4.34
CA ASP A 217 -11.55 -27.19 5.52
C ASP A 217 -10.63 -27.04 6.72
N GLN A 218 -9.71 -27.99 6.92
CA GLN A 218 -8.71 -27.93 8.00
C GLN A 218 -7.80 -26.71 7.85
N ILE A 219 -7.34 -26.42 6.62
CA ILE A 219 -6.50 -25.24 6.33
C ILE A 219 -7.30 -23.95 6.62
N ILE A 220 -8.52 -23.85 6.09
CA ILE A 220 -9.35 -22.65 6.22
C ILE A 220 -9.74 -22.40 7.69
N ASP A 221 -10.14 -23.45 8.43
CA ASP A 221 -10.50 -23.35 9.84
C ASP A 221 -9.29 -23.04 10.72
N CYS A 222 -8.14 -23.65 10.45
CA CYS A 222 -6.88 -23.33 11.11
C CYS A 222 -6.56 -21.83 10.97
N LEU A 223 -6.52 -21.30 9.74
CA LEU A 223 -6.23 -19.88 9.51
C LEU A 223 -7.29 -18.96 10.13
N THR A 224 -8.55 -19.35 10.10
CA THR A 224 -9.63 -18.58 10.76
C THR A 224 -9.37 -18.44 12.27
N ARG A 225 -8.94 -19.53 12.92
CA ARG A 225 -8.60 -19.54 14.35
C ARG A 225 -7.31 -18.76 14.64
N VAL A 226 -6.30 -18.87 13.78
CA VAL A 226 -5.05 -18.08 13.89
C VAL A 226 -5.38 -16.59 13.83
N LEU A 227 -6.08 -16.15 12.78
CA LEU A 227 -6.45 -14.74 12.59
C LEU A 227 -7.31 -14.19 13.73
N THR A 228 -8.24 -14.99 14.24
CA THR A 228 -9.04 -14.60 15.41
C THR A 228 -8.16 -14.48 16.66
N SER A 229 -7.23 -15.40 16.88
CA SER A 229 -6.34 -15.37 18.05
C SER A 229 -5.35 -14.20 17.99
N SER A 230 -4.84 -13.89 16.81
CA SER A 230 -3.84 -12.83 16.58
C SER A 230 -4.42 -11.44 16.29
N ARG A 231 -5.75 -11.28 16.33
CA ARG A 231 -6.44 -10.02 15.98
C ARG A 231 -5.94 -8.78 16.74
N SER A 232 -5.51 -8.90 17.99
CA SER A 232 -4.99 -7.78 18.78
C SER A 232 -3.59 -7.34 18.35
N HIS A 233 -2.90 -8.15 17.54
CA HIS A 233 -1.54 -7.94 17.06
C HIS A 233 -1.47 -7.54 15.59
N GLN A 234 -2.63 -7.38 14.94
CA GLN A 234 -2.70 -6.95 13.54
C GLN A 234 -2.11 -5.54 13.38
N LYS A 235 -1.48 -5.29 12.24
CA LYS A 235 -0.76 -4.05 11.94
C LYS A 235 -1.24 -3.47 10.62
N PRO A 236 -1.33 -2.13 10.46
CA PRO A 236 -1.52 -1.54 9.13
C PRO A 236 -0.46 -2.05 8.15
N PHE A 237 -0.90 -2.46 6.96
CA PHE A 237 -0.04 -3.11 5.97
C PHE A 237 -0.31 -2.60 4.54
N LEU A 238 -1.55 -2.67 4.06
CA LEU A 238 -1.90 -2.26 2.71
C LEU A 238 -2.49 -0.85 2.72
N LEU A 239 -1.87 0.07 1.99
CA LEU A 239 -2.36 1.41 1.69
C LEU A 239 -3.12 1.36 0.36
N GLN A 240 -4.46 1.44 0.42
CA GLN A 240 -5.30 1.48 -0.77
C GLN A 240 -5.97 2.86 -0.92
N PRO A 241 -5.32 3.83 -1.60
CA PRO A 241 -6.01 5.03 -2.00
C PRO A 241 -7.08 4.73 -3.04
N ILE A 242 -8.21 5.41 -2.90
CA ILE A 242 -9.24 5.46 -3.92
C ILE A 242 -9.17 6.80 -4.65
N TRP A 243 -9.43 6.78 -5.95
CA TRP A 243 -9.67 7.98 -6.75
C TRP A 243 -11.00 7.85 -7.46
N LYS A 244 -11.95 8.69 -7.04
CA LYS A 244 -13.33 8.64 -7.49
C LYS A 244 -13.54 9.54 -8.71
N THR A 245 -14.15 8.96 -9.74
CA THR A 245 -14.55 9.65 -10.97
C THR A 245 -16.06 9.86 -11.02
N ASP A 246 -16.51 10.74 -11.91
CA ASP A 246 -17.94 10.89 -12.24
C ASP A 246 -18.40 9.72 -13.13
N GLY A 247 -18.71 8.58 -12.50
CA GLY A 247 -19.02 7.34 -13.20
C GLY A 247 -17.81 6.84 -13.99
N LYS A 248 -17.96 6.64 -15.31
CA LYS A 248 -16.88 6.26 -16.23
C LYS A 248 -16.09 7.45 -16.81
N SER A 249 -16.41 8.67 -16.40
CA SER A 249 -15.71 9.88 -16.84
C SER A 249 -14.21 9.80 -16.54
N PRO A 250 -13.34 10.37 -17.39
CA PRO A 250 -11.93 10.55 -17.05
C PRO A 250 -11.73 11.63 -15.98
N MET A 251 -12.75 12.41 -15.61
CA MET A 251 -12.64 13.48 -14.62
C MET A 251 -12.87 13.00 -13.19
N LEU A 252 -12.13 13.59 -12.25
CA LEU A 252 -12.37 13.38 -10.83
C LEU A 252 -13.68 14.02 -10.39
N ALA A 253 -14.43 13.29 -9.56
CA ALA A 253 -15.55 13.84 -8.83
C ALA A 253 -15.09 14.97 -7.89
N GLN A 254 -16.02 15.81 -7.43
CA GLN A 254 -15.65 16.91 -6.53
C GLN A 254 -15.01 16.43 -5.21
N GLN A 255 -15.50 15.31 -4.66
CA GLN A 255 -14.89 14.57 -3.54
C GLN A 255 -14.32 13.27 -4.12
N CYS A 256 -13.01 13.21 -4.28
CA CYS A 256 -12.38 12.20 -5.12
C CYS A 256 -11.35 11.32 -4.42
N PHE A 257 -10.66 11.78 -3.38
CA PHE A 257 -9.62 10.97 -2.76
C PHE A 257 -9.96 10.56 -1.33
N ASP A 258 -9.60 9.33 -1.00
CA ASP A 258 -9.53 8.83 0.37
C ASP A 258 -8.52 7.68 0.42
N ILE A 259 -8.19 7.22 1.63
CA ILE A 259 -7.30 6.09 1.84
C ILE A 259 -7.99 5.04 2.69
N PHE A 260 -8.06 3.82 2.17
CA PHE A 260 -8.41 2.62 2.92
C PHE A 260 -7.12 1.90 3.31
N ALA A 261 -6.75 1.98 4.57
CA ALA A 261 -5.64 1.23 5.14
C ALA A 261 -6.16 -0.13 5.65
N TRP A 262 -5.57 -1.22 5.17
CA TRP A 262 -5.92 -2.57 5.61
C TRP A 262 -4.86 -3.09 6.58
N SER A 263 -5.29 -3.82 7.61
CA SER A 263 -4.36 -4.60 8.40
C SER A 263 -3.84 -5.81 7.63
N ASP A 264 -2.66 -6.31 8.01
CA ASP A 264 -2.13 -7.59 7.54
C ASP A 264 -3.14 -8.73 7.73
N ALA A 265 -3.74 -8.84 8.92
CA ALA A 265 -4.75 -9.85 9.23
C ALA A 265 -6.02 -9.69 8.40
N ALA A 266 -6.49 -8.47 8.15
CA ALA A 266 -7.67 -8.22 7.31
C ALA A 266 -7.41 -8.63 5.86
N LEU A 267 -6.25 -8.28 5.30
CA LEU A 267 -5.87 -8.72 3.96
C LEU A 267 -5.83 -10.25 3.87
N ILE A 268 -5.22 -10.94 4.85
CA ILE A 268 -5.20 -12.42 4.87
C ILE A 268 -6.62 -12.98 4.95
N LYS A 269 -7.46 -12.40 5.80
CA LYS A 269 -8.84 -12.84 5.99
C LYS A 269 -9.68 -12.74 4.71
N THR A 270 -9.39 -11.80 3.80
CA THR A 270 -10.13 -11.67 2.53
C THR A 270 -10.08 -12.96 1.69
N PHE A 271 -8.90 -13.55 1.50
CA PHE A 271 -8.78 -14.79 0.73
C PHE A 271 -9.17 -16.03 1.54
N VAL A 272 -9.08 -16.00 2.87
CA VAL A 272 -9.63 -17.08 3.71
C VAL A 272 -11.16 -17.15 3.57
N ASP A 273 -11.85 -16.02 3.60
CA ASP A 273 -13.31 -15.96 3.42
C ASP A 273 -13.73 -16.31 2.00
N ALA A 274 -13.00 -15.83 1.00
CA ALA A 274 -13.25 -16.19 -0.39
C ALA A 274 -13.03 -17.68 -0.65
N ALA A 275 -11.99 -18.29 -0.07
CA ALA A 275 -11.77 -19.73 -0.17
C ALA A 275 -12.92 -20.50 0.47
N ARG A 276 -13.40 -20.08 1.66
CA ARG A 276 -14.53 -20.72 2.37
C ARG A 276 -15.82 -20.70 1.54
N GLY A 277 -16.09 -19.61 0.82
CA GLY A 277 -17.26 -19.47 -0.06
C GLY A 277 -17.20 -20.29 -1.35
N GLN A 278 -16.04 -20.86 -1.72
CA GLN A 278 -15.86 -21.62 -2.97
C GLN A 278 -15.88 -23.14 -2.72
N GLY A 279 -16.91 -23.83 -3.19
CA GLY A 279 -17.08 -25.30 -3.06
C GLY A 279 -16.45 -26.14 -4.18
N SER A 280 -15.39 -25.66 -4.84
CA SER A 280 -14.79 -26.39 -5.97
C SER A 280 -13.93 -27.57 -5.51
N GLN A 281 -13.96 -28.68 -6.26
CA GLN A 281 -13.03 -29.80 -6.08
C GLN A 281 -11.58 -29.45 -6.46
N ARG A 282 -11.37 -28.41 -7.29
CA ARG A 282 -10.03 -27.94 -7.67
C ARG A 282 -9.55 -26.88 -6.70
N VAL A 283 -8.23 -26.80 -6.51
CA VAL A 283 -7.63 -25.73 -5.72
C VAL A 283 -7.90 -24.39 -6.39
N SER A 284 -8.62 -23.51 -5.69
CA SER A 284 -8.83 -22.14 -6.15
C SER A 284 -7.62 -21.26 -5.85
N ARG A 285 -7.54 -20.09 -6.50
CA ARG A 285 -6.46 -19.13 -6.21
C ARG A 285 -6.43 -18.73 -4.72
N HIS A 286 -7.61 -18.59 -4.11
CA HIS A 286 -7.74 -18.24 -2.69
C HIS A 286 -7.35 -19.39 -1.76
N LEU A 287 -7.72 -20.64 -2.08
CA LEU A 287 -7.29 -21.81 -1.31
C LEU A 287 -5.77 -22.01 -1.40
N ARG A 288 -5.17 -21.76 -2.57
CA ARG A 288 -3.71 -21.76 -2.74
C ARG A 288 -3.04 -20.73 -1.81
N GLU A 289 -3.56 -19.51 -1.74
CA GLU A 289 -3.02 -18.49 -0.82
C GLU A 289 -3.22 -18.88 0.66
N CYS A 290 -4.32 -19.56 1.00
CA CYS A 290 -4.48 -20.15 2.33
C CYS A 290 -3.38 -21.18 2.62
N ALA A 291 -3.14 -22.13 1.72
CA ALA A 291 -2.09 -23.14 1.89
C ALA A 291 -0.69 -22.50 2.03
N ARG A 292 -0.37 -21.52 1.18
CA ARG A 292 0.90 -20.77 1.25
C ARG A 292 1.06 -20.02 2.57
N THR A 293 -0.01 -19.39 3.05
CA THR A 293 -0.04 -18.68 4.33
C THR A 293 0.21 -19.64 5.49
N LEU A 294 -0.50 -20.77 5.53
CA LEU A 294 -0.31 -21.81 6.54
C LEU A 294 1.13 -22.33 6.55
N ARG A 295 1.66 -22.67 5.37
CA ARG A 295 3.05 -23.16 5.22
C ARG A 295 4.08 -22.15 5.70
N CYS A 296 3.87 -20.87 5.38
CA CYS A 296 4.76 -19.79 5.78
C CYS A 296 4.74 -19.58 7.31
N ILE A 297 3.56 -19.50 7.91
CA ILE A 297 3.40 -19.39 9.37
C ILE A 297 4.05 -20.59 10.07
N PHE A 298 3.76 -21.81 9.61
CA PHE A 298 4.32 -23.03 10.19
C PHE A 298 5.85 -23.06 10.08
N GLY A 299 6.42 -22.78 8.90
CA GLY A 299 7.87 -22.78 8.71
C GLY A 299 8.57 -21.76 9.60
N ILE A 300 8.03 -20.55 9.74
CA ILE A 300 8.61 -19.54 10.63
C ILE A 300 8.44 -19.94 12.10
N ILE A 301 7.27 -20.41 12.53
CA ILE A 301 7.04 -20.74 13.94
C ILE A 301 7.82 -21.99 14.36
N ALA A 302 7.90 -23.03 13.52
CA ALA A 302 8.53 -24.30 13.85
C ALA A 302 10.05 -24.29 13.62
N ILE A 303 10.51 -23.70 12.51
CA ILE A 303 11.91 -23.77 12.05
C ILE A 303 12.61 -22.41 12.20
N GLY A 304 11.86 -21.31 12.28
CA GLY A 304 12.40 -19.94 12.34
C GLY A 304 12.57 -19.28 10.96
N LYS A 305 12.51 -20.05 9.87
CA LYS A 305 12.77 -19.58 8.50
C LYS A 305 11.99 -20.36 7.44
N VAL A 306 11.78 -19.71 6.30
CA VAL A 306 11.13 -20.28 5.10
C VAL A 306 11.97 -20.03 3.85
N ARG A 307 11.65 -20.74 2.76
CA ARG A 307 12.15 -20.46 1.41
C ARG A 307 11.01 -19.87 0.59
N TYR A 308 11.08 -18.58 0.29
CA TYR A 308 10.08 -17.87 -0.51
C TYR A 308 9.78 -18.63 -1.81
N GLY A 309 10.80 -19.01 -2.57
CA GLY A 309 10.62 -19.66 -3.87
C GLY A 309 9.88 -20.99 -3.77
N GLN A 310 10.12 -21.78 -2.71
CA GLN A 310 9.40 -23.05 -2.51
C GLN A 310 7.92 -22.87 -2.19
N ILE A 311 7.55 -21.77 -1.52
CA ILE A 311 6.17 -21.49 -1.12
C ILE A 311 5.44 -20.77 -2.25
N TYR A 312 5.96 -19.65 -2.72
CA TYR A 312 5.24 -18.72 -3.59
C TYR A 312 5.42 -19.01 -5.09
N ASP A 313 6.50 -19.69 -5.47
CA ASP A 313 6.71 -20.15 -6.85
C ASP A 313 6.42 -21.67 -6.98
N GLY A 314 6.89 -22.47 -6.02
CA GLY A 314 6.77 -23.93 -6.02
C GLY A 314 5.34 -24.45 -5.79
N MET A 315 4.54 -23.80 -4.93
CA MET A 315 3.13 -24.18 -4.75
C MET A 315 2.26 -23.50 -5.81
N SER A 316 2.47 -23.79 -7.09
CA SER A 316 1.70 -23.18 -8.18
C SER A 316 0.25 -23.70 -8.21
N LEU A 317 0.06 -24.99 -7.87
CA LEU A 317 -1.22 -25.71 -7.80
C LEU A 317 -2.09 -25.44 -9.05
N GLY A 318 -1.48 -25.59 -10.22
CA GLY A 318 -2.13 -25.43 -11.53
C GLY A 318 -2.56 -24.00 -11.86
N LYS A 319 -2.10 -22.99 -11.12
CA LYS A 319 -2.42 -21.57 -11.36
C LYS A 319 -1.18 -20.76 -11.70
N GLN A 320 -1.37 -19.70 -12.49
CA GLN A 320 -0.37 -18.67 -12.70
C GLN A 320 0.04 -18.01 -11.36
N THR A 321 1.32 -17.72 -11.22
CA THR A 321 1.93 -17.18 -9.98
C THR A 321 2.05 -15.67 -9.98
N ASP A 322 1.70 -14.97 -11.06
CA ASP A 322 1.76 -13.49 -11.16
C ASP A 322 0.84 -12.75 -10.17
N LYS A 323 -0.32 -13.35 -9.85
CA LYS A 323 -1.32 -12.80 -8.91
C LYS A 323 -1.57 -13.76 -7.76
N ALA A 324 -1.62 -13.25 -6.54
CA ALA A 324 -2.10 -13.99 -5.37
C ALA A 324 -3.63 -14.01 -5.34
N MET A 325 -4.27 -12.87 -5.57
CA MET A 325 -5.73 -12.74 -5.56
C MET A 325 -6.20 -11.52 -6.36
N SER A 326 -7.45 -11.58 -6.82
CA SER A 326 -8.17 -10.44 -7.37
C SER A 326 -9.60 -10.45 -6.85
N PHE A 327 -10.06 -9.29 -6.38
CA PHE A 327 -11.44 -9.05 -5.97
C PHE A 327 -11.96 -7.83 -6.72
N ASN A 328 -13.08 -7.99 -7.42
CA ASN A 328 -13.77 -6.86 -8.03
C ASN A 328 -14.47 -6.00 -6.95
N GLY A 329 -14.96 -4.83 -7.36
CA GLY A 329 -15.70 -3.89 -6.53
C GLY A 329 -16.86 -4.55 -5.78
N SER A 330 -17.64 -5.42 -6.42
CA SER A 330 -18.73 -6.13 -5.75
C SER A 330 -18.26 -6.97 -4.56
N ALA A 331 -17.09 -7.63 -4.69
CA ALA A 331 -16.50 -8.41 -3.60
C ALA A 331 -15.84 -7.53 -2.52
N THR A 332 -15.13 -6.46 -2.92
CA THR A 332 -14.47 -5.54 -1.97
C THR A 332 -15.46 -4.66 -1.23
N PHE A 333 -16.65 -4.41 -1.77
CA PHE A 333 -17.66 -3.52 -1.17
C PHE A 333 -18.01 -3.92 0.26
N ALA A 334 -18.14 -5.23 0.55
CA ALA A 334 -18.44 -5.70 1.89
C ALA A 334 -17.37 -5.27 2.91
N TRP A 335 -16.10 -5.31 2.51
CA TRP A 335 -14.97 -4.92 3.34
C TRP A 335 -14.78 -3.41 3.44
N MET A 336 -14.96 -2.70 2.33
CA MET A 336 -14.74 -1.26 2.24
C MET A 336 -15.98 -0.44 2.63
N ARG A 337 -17.08 -1.09 3.01
CA ARG A 337 -18.38 -0.45 3.28
C ARG A 337 -18.24 0.69 4.28
N HIS A 338 -18.26 1.92 3.77
CA HIS A 338 -18.16 3.13 4.56
C HIS A 338 -18.77 4.31 3.79
N LYS A 339 -19.30 5.31 4.51
CA LYS A 339 -19.87 6.52 3.90
C LYS A 339 -18.87 7.28 2.99
N ARG A 340 -17.57 7.07 3.20
CA ARG A 340 -16.51 7.70 2.40
C ARG A 340 -16.29 7.06 1.02
N LEU A 341 -16.91 5.92 0.71
CA LEU A 341 -17.05 5.48 -0.68
C LEU A 341 -17.98 6.41 -1.47
N LEU A 342 -19.08 6.86 -0.86
CA LEU A 342 -19.98 7.83 -1.48
C LEU A 342 -19.37 9.24 -1.49
N ARG A 343 -18.75 9.64 -0.38
CA ARG A 343 -18.19 10.98 -0.17
C ARG A 343 -16.75 10.90 0.37
N PRO A 344 -15.74 10.68 -0.50
CA PRO A 344 -14.33 10.69 -0.12
C PRO A 344 -13.94 11.96 0.66
N ALA A 345 -13.01 11.84 1.61
CA ALA A 345 -12.65 12.94 2.49
C ALA A 345 -11.95 14.12 1.78
N ILE A 346 -11.30 13.87 0.65
CA ILE A 346 -10.43 14.84 -0.02
C ILE A 346 -11.05 15.23 -1.34
N ARG A 347 -11.10 16.55 -1.55
CA ARG A 347 -11.66 17.15 -2.74
C ARG A 347 -10.61 17.27 -3.84
N ARG A 348 -11.04 17.39 -5.10
CA ARG A 348 -10.14 17.51 -6.26
C ARG A 348 -9.22 18.73 -6.21
N ASP A 349 -9.62 19.81 -5.54
CA ASP A 349 -8.80 21.02 -5.34
C ASP A 349 -7.52 20.76 -4.54
N ALA A 350 -7.49 19.71 -3.71
CA ALA A 350 -6.28 19.32 -2.98
C ALA A 350 -5.12 18.89 -3.89
N LEU A 351 -5.37 18.60 -5.19
CA LEU A 351 -4.30 18.31 -6.13
C LEU A 351 -3.28 19.44 -6.23
N ARG A 352 -3.71 20.71 -6.11
CA ARG A 352 -2.80 21.88 -6.14
C ARG A 352 -1.82 21.90 -4.96
N ASP A 353 -2.18 21.27 -3.85
CA ASP A 353 -1.36 21.18 -2.65
C ASP A 353 -0.53 19.88 -2.61
N ILE A 354 -0.91 18.87 -3.40
CA ILE A 354 -0.27 17.54 -3.42
C ILE A 354 0.78 17.46 -4.53
N ILE A 355 0.45 17.96 -5.72
CA ILE A 355 1.30 18.03 -6.90
C ILE A 355 1.85 19.45 -6.96
N LEU A 356 3.15 19.59 -6.75
CA LEU A 356 3.80 20.87 -6.55
C LEU A 356 4.55 21.27 -7.82
N ASN A 357 4.63 22.59 -8.04
CA ASN A 357 5.48 23.20 -9.06
C ASN A 357 5.23 22.65 -10.47
N HIS A 358 3.94 22.58 -10.84
CA HIS A 358 3.49 22.10 -12.14
C HIS A 358 3.89 20.66 -12.49
N GLY A 359 4.09 19.82 -11.46
CA GLY A 359 4.48 18.42 -11.66
C GLY A 359 3.48 17.58 -12.44
N GLU A 360 2.23 18.03 -12.57
CA GLU A 360 1.24 17.41 -13.46
C GLU A 360 1.69 17.37 -14.92
N HIS A 361 2.56 18.28 -15.37
CA HIS A 361 3.13 18.26 -16.72
C HIS A 361 4.15 17.14 -16.95
N MET A 362 4.63 16.51 -15.87
CA MET A 362 5.51 15.33 -15.95
C MET A 362 4.72 14.03 -16.18
N LEU A 363 3.40 14.08 -16.10
CA LEU A 363 2.52 12.93 -16.27
C LEU A 363 2.31 12.63 -17.75
N SER A 364 2.01 11.37 -18.05
CA SER A 364 1.82 10.90 -19.42
C SER A 364 0.33 10.56 -19.63
N PRO A 365 -0.46 11.41 -20.33
CA PRO A 365 -1.92 11.28 -20.39
C PRO A 365 -2.45 10.03 -21.10
N GLU A 366 -1.61 9.22 -21.74
CA GLU A 366 -2.00 7.90 -22.25
C GLU A 366 -2.27 6.89 -21.11
N ARG A 367 -1.75 7.16 -19.92
CA ARG A 367 -2.01 6.35 -18.71
C ARG A 367 -3.28 6.86 -18.03
N ARG A 368 -4.21 5.95 -17.71
CA ARG A 368 -5.55 6.33 -17.24
C ARG A 368 -5.55 7.28 -16.02
N PHE A 369 -4.79 6.96 -14.98
CA PHE A 369 -4.75 7.81 -13.78
C PHE A 369 -4.04 9.14 -14.03
N ASP A 370 -2.89 9.12 -14.69
CA ASP A 370 -2.19 10.31 -15.16
C ASP A 370 -3.09 11.23 -15.96
N ALA A 371 -3.84 10.70 -16.92
CA ALA A 371 -4.81 11.44 -17.72
C ALA A 371 -5.82 12.14 -16.83
N THR A 372 -6.41 11.41 -15.89
CA THR A 372 -7.37 11.94 -14.94
C THR A 372 -6.79 13.10 -14.12
N ILE A 373 -5.55 12.95 -13.62
CA ILE A 373 -4.87 14.01 -12.89
C ILE A 373 -4.57 15.21 -13.78
N TYR A 374 -3.94 14.97 -14.93
CA TYR A 374 -3.54 15.99 -15.89
C TYR A 374 -4.74 16.86 -16.29
N PHE A 375 -5.81 16.24 -16.79
CA PHE A 375 -6.98 16.98 -17.23
C PHE A 375 -7.71 17.68 -16.08
N THR A 376 -7.82 17.04 -14.91
CA THR A 376 -8.44 17.71 -13.75
C THR A 376 -7.62 18.92 -13.31
N CYS A 377 -6.29 18.85 -13.31
CA CYS A 377 -5.44 19.99 -12.97
C CYS A 377 -5.58 21.12 -13.99
N GLN A 378 -5.65 20.80 -15.29
CA GLN A 378 -5.89 21.80 -16.35
C GLN A 378 -7.24 22.52 -16.18
N GLU A 379 -8.31 21.80 -15.79
CA GLU A 379 -9.59 22.44 -15.48
C GLU A 379 -9.53 23.30 -14.23
N LEU A 380 -8.79 22.88 -13.21
CA LEU A 380 -8.64 23.66 -11.98
C LEU A 380 -7.84 24.94 -12.23
N LEU A 381 -6.95 25.00 -13.22
CA LEU A 381 -6.17 26.21 -13.50
C LEU A 381 -6.92 27.26 -14.33
N LYS A 382 -8.10 26.90 -14.86
CA LYS A 382 -9.06 27.84 -15.46
C LYS A 382 -9.89 28.51 -14.37
#